data_AF-A0A1C3EL74-F1
#
_entry.id   AF-A0A1C3EL74-F1
#
_cell.length_a   1.000
_cell.length_b   1.000
_cell.length_c   1.000
_cell.angle_alpha   90.00
_cell.angle_beta   90.00
_cell.angle_gamma   90.00
#
_symmetry.space_group_name_H-M   'P 1'
#
loop_
_entity.id
_entity.type
_entity.pdbx_description
1 polymer ?
#
loop_
_entity_poly.entity_id
_entity_poly.type
_entity_poly.pdbx_seq_one_letter_code
_entity_poly.pdbx_strand_id
1 'polypeptide(L)'
;MNAHCIITNDINHFLLLQKQEDEKASTIDTLTGDISKDLLAGNHVHVGKDDWHFDDVLSKAFESDDFCMVCEALARTRGDREAFSNLSEEYQALIAEAAEDIAFKLATTLVEDRQHDRM
;
A
#
# COMPACT_ATOMS: atom_id res chain seq x y z
N MET A 1 -44.45 -24.21 -9.98
CA MET A 1 -43.53 -24.25 -8.82
C MET A 1 -42.12 -24.41 -9.35
N ASN A 2 -41.31 -23.34 -9.40
CA ASN A 2 -39.86 -23.43 -9.67
C ASN A 2 -39.07 -22.18 -9.18
N ALA A 3 -39.67 -21.32 -8.36
CA ALA A 3 -39.07 -20.07 -7.92
C ALA A 3 -38.05 -20.23 -6.77
N HIS A 4 -38.08 -21.35 -6.05
CA HIS A 4 -37.17 -21.58 -4.91
C HIS A 4 -35.73 -21.94 -5.30
N CYS A 5 -35.49 -22.44 -6.52
CA CYS A 5 -34.15 -22.84 -6.98
C CYS A 5 -33.30 -21.64 -7.43
N ILE A 6 -33.93 -20.63 -8.05
CA ILE A 6 -33.25 -19.45 -8.59
C ILE A 6 -32.66 -18.61 -7.45
N ILE A 7 -33.45 -18.33 -6.40
CA ILE A 7 -33.00 -17.54 -5.25
C ILE A 7 -31.81 -18.20 -4.54
N THR A 8 -31.81 -19.53 -4.39
CA THR A 8 -30.72 -20.24 -3.69
C THR A 8 -29.43 -20.28 -4.52
N ASN A 9 -29.51 -20.49 -5.83
CA ASN A 9 -28.32 -20.49 -6.69
C ASN A 9 -27.73 -19.08 -6.85
N ASP A 10 -28.58 -18.06 -6.97
CA ASP A 10 -28.12 -16.67 -7.09
C ASP A 10 -27.46 -16.18 -5.79
N ILE A 11 -27.99 -16.56 -4.62
CA ILE A 11 -27.36 -16.26 -3.32
C ILE A 11 -26.04 -17.02 -3.16
N ASN A 12 -25.98 -18.31 -3.49
CA ASN A 12 -24.75 -19.08 -3.40
C ASN A 12 -23.67 -18.55 -4.34
N HIS A 13 -24.07 -18.12 -5.55
CA HIS A 13 -23.18 -17.47 -6.50
C HIS A 13 -22.67 -16.12 -5.97
N PHE A 14 -23.54 -15.30 -5.39
CA PHE A 14 -23.16 -14.03 -4.78
C PHE A 14 -22.17 -14.23 -3.60
N LEU A 15 -22.44 -15.18 -2.71
CA LEU A 15 -21.55 -15.50 -1.58
C LEU A 15 -20.18 -16.01 -2.06
N LEU A 16 -20.14 -16.76 -3.15
CA LEU A 16 -18.89 -17.22 -3.76
C LEU A 16 -18.07 -16.03 -4.30
N LEU A 17 -18.71 -15.12 -5.04
CA LEU A 17 -18.06 -13.92 -5.56
C LEU A 17 -17.55 -13.02 -4.43
N GLN A 18 -18.35 -12.81 -3.39
CA GLN A 18 -17.92 -12.02 -2.23
C GLN A 18 -16.70 -12.64 -1.55
N LYS A 19 -16.70 -13.96 -1.36
CA LYS A 19 -15.54 -14.65 -0.79
C LYS A 19 -14.27 -14.48 -1.64
N GLN A 20 -14.40 -14.50 -2.97
CA GLN A 20 -13.27 -14.27 -3.87
C GLN A 20 -12.73 -12.84 -3.77
N GLU A 21 -13.60 -11.84 -3.63
CA GLU A 21 -13.20 -10.45 -3.40
C GLU A 21 -12.53 -10.28 -2.03
N ASP A 22 -13.04 -10.92 -0.97
CA ASP A 22 -12.42 -10.89 0.36
C ASP A 22 -11.01 -11.53 0.34
N GLU A 23 -10.86 -12.67 -0.35
CA GLU A 23 -9.56 -13.33 -0.55
C GLU A 23 -8.60 -12.45 -1.37
N LYS A 24 -9.11 -11.75 -2.38
CA LYS A 24 -8.34 -10.79 -3.19
C LYS A 24 -7.85 -9.63 -2.32
N ALA A 25 -8.73 -9.00 -1.57
CA ALA A 25 -8.40 -7.89 -0.68
C ALA A 25 -7.35 -8.31 0.37
N SER A 26 -7.54 -9.45 1.03
CA SER A 26 -6.59 -9.97 2.01
C SER A 26 -5.20 -10.25 1.41
N THR A 27 -5.15 -10.70 0.16
CA THR A 27 -3.89 -10.92 -0.56
C THR A 27 -3.19 -9.58 -0.85
N ILE A 28 -3.94 -8.57 -1.31
CA ILE A 28 -3.41 -7.22 -1.56
C ILE A 28 -2.85 -6.62 -0.28
N ASP A 29 -3.57 -6.70 0.84
CA ASP A 29 -3.12 -6.17 2.13
C ASP A 29 -1.82 -6.83 2.59
N THR A 30 -1.73 -8.16 2.46
CA THR A 30 -0.52 -8.91 2.83
C THR A 30 0.68 -8.47 1.98
N LEU A 31 0.51 -8.41 0.67
CA LEU A 31 1.57 -7.98 -0.25
C LEU A 31 1.97 -6.53 -0.01
N THR A 32 1.01 -5.64 0.25
CA THR A 32 1.24 -4.24 0.59
C THR A 32 2.12 -4.13 1.84
N GLY A 33 1.80 -4.90 2.88
CA GLY A 33 2.57 -4.94 4.12
C GLY A 33 3.99 -5.50 3.96
N ASP A 34 4.20 -6.45 3.06
CA ASP A 34 5.53 -7.02 2.82
C ASP A 34 6.39 -6.10 1.93
N ILE A 35 5.83 -5.59 0.82
CA ILE A 35 6.52 -4.68 -0.10
C ILE A 35 6.91 -3.38 0.62
N SER A 36 6.02 -2.78 1.40
CA SER A 36 6.32 -1.54 2.14
C SER A 36 7.48 -1.72 3.11
N LYS A 37 7.53 -2.84 3.84
CA LYS A 37 8.66 -3.16 4.73
C LYS A 37 9.98 -3.30 3.96
N ASP A 38 9.95 -3.97 2.81
CA ASP A 38 11.15 -4.13 1.98
C ASP A 38 11.65 -2.77 1.47
N LEU A 39 10.76 -1.92 0.98
CA LEU A 39 11.12 -0.56 0.55
C LEU A 39 11.71 0.27 1.69
N LEU A 40 11.09 0.25 2.88
CA LEU A 40 11.56 0.98 4.06
C LEU A 40 12.88 0.43 4.62
N ALA A 41 13.18 -0.85 4.41
CA ALA A 41 14.46 -1.44 4.76
C ALA A 41 15.59 -1.08 3.77
N GLY A 42 15.27 -0.41 2.66
CA GLY A 42 16.20 -0.11 1.58
C GLY A 42 16.48 -1.29 0.65
N ASN A 43 15.62 -2.30 0.65
CA ASN A 43 15.69 -3.42 -0.30
C ASN A 43 15.16 -2.96 -1.67
N HIS A 44 15.64 -3.62 -2.73
CA HIS A 44 15.07 -3.45 -4.07
C HIS A 44 13.85 -4.34 -4.23
N VAL A 45 12.73 -3.75 -4.65
CA VAL A 45 11.49 -4.48 -4.93
C VAL A 45 11.27 -4.54 -6.42
N HIS A 46 11.29 -5.75 -6.97
CA HIS A 46 11.07 -6.01 -8.38
C HIS A 46 9.66 -6.54 -8.62
N VAL A 47 8.87 -5.83 -9.43
CA VAL A 47 7.52 -6.22 -9.81
C VAL A 47 7.40 -6.19 -11.33
N GLY A 48 7.31 -7.38 -11.94
CA GLY A 48 7.31 -7.51 -13.40
C GLY A 48 8.61 -6.98 -14.01
N LYS A 49 8.53 -5.82 -14.68
CA LYS A 49 9.68 -5.13 -15.28
C LYS A 49 10.13 -3.90 -14.49
N ASP A 50 9.36 -3.51 -13.49
CA ASP A 50 9.62 -2.31 -12.70
C ASP A 50 10.50 -2.68 -11.50
N ASP A 51 11.48 -1.82 -11.21
CA ASP A 51 12.36 -1.90 -10.03
C ASP A 51 12.11 -0.66 -9.19
N TRP A 52 11.86 -0.88 -7.90
CA TRP A 52 11.48 0.16 -6.94
C TRP A 52 12.42 0.14 -5.75
N HIS A 53 12.79 1.32 -5.29
CA HIS A 53 13.76 1.53 -4.22
C HIS A 53 13.32 2.63 -3.25
N PHE A 54 14.04 2.76 -2.14
CA PHE A 54 13.74 3.77 -1.11
C PHE A 54 13.73 5.21 -1.66
N ASP A 55 14.52 5.54 -2.68
CA ASP A 55 14.50 6.90 -3.26
C ASP A 55 13.17 7.19 -3.98
N ASP A 56 12.43 6.17 -4.42
CA ASP A 56 11.09 6.34 -4.99
C ASP A 56 10.07 6.64 -3.89
N VAL A 57 10.24 6.03 -2.71
CA VAL A 57 9.46 6.34 -1.51
C VAL A 57 9.66 7.80 -1.13
N LEU A 58 10.92 8.27 -1.09
CA LEU A 58 11.21 9.67 -0.82
C LEU A 58 10.60 10.58 -1.89
N SER A 59 10.76 10.23 -3.17
CA SER A 59 10.18 10.99 -4.28
C SER A 59 8.66 11.10 -4.15
N LYS A 60 8.00 9.99 -3.78
CA LYS A 60 6.56 9.95 -3.51
C LYS A 60 6.17 10.79 -2.30
N ALA A 61 6.94 10.73 -1.21
CA ALA A 61 6.71 11.54 -0.02
C ALA A 61 6.81 13.04 -0.32
N PHE A 62 7.76 13.45 -1.18
CA PHE A 62 7.92 14.85 -1.62
C PHE A 62 6.78 15.37 -2.50
N GLU A 63 5.85 14.52 -2.95
CA GLU A 63 4.60 14.98 -3.57
C GLU A 63 3.61 15.55 -2.54
N SER A 64 3.81 15.28 -1.24
CA SER A 64 3.00 15.80 -0.15
C SER A 64 3.52 17.14 0.36
N ASP A 65 2.64 18.14 0.39
CA ASP A 65 2.91 19.45 1.02
C ASP A 65 3.23 19.30 2.51
N ASP A 66 2.56 18.36 3.20
CA ASP A 66 2.78 18.10 4.63
C ASP A 66 4.20 17.58 4.88
N PHE A 67 4.67 16.66 4.04
CA PHE A 67 6.04 16.16 4.14
C PHE A 67 7.08 17.26 3.92
N CYS A 68 6.84 18.16 2.96
CA CYS A 68 7.70 19.31 2.73
C CYS A 68 7.73 20.25 3.95
N MET A 69 6.57 20.53 4.55
CA MET A 69 6.48 21.37 5.76
C MET A 69 7.22 20.75 6.94
N VAL A 70 7.08 19.44 7.17
CA VAL A 70 7.79 18.72 8.23
C VAL A 70 9.31 18.76 8.01
N CYS A 71 9.77 18.58 6.77
CA CYS A 71 11.19 18.70 6.42
C CYS A 71 11.74 20.11 6.75
N GLU A 72 11.00 21.16 6.40
CA GLU A 72 11.39 22.53 6.74
C GLU A 72 11.41 22.77 8.26
N ALA A 73 10.42 22.26 8.98
CA ALA A 73 10.32 22.39 10.43
C ALA A 73 11.48 21.67 11.14
N LEU A 74 11.84 20.46 10.68
CA LEU A 74 13.01 19.71 11.17
C LEU A 74 14.31 20.47 10.96
N ALA A 75 14.48 21.10 9.79
CA ALA A 75 15.68 21.89 9.50
C ALA A 75 15.83 23.11 10.44
N ARG A 76 14.70 23.67 10.91
CA ARG A 76 14.67 24.88 11.76
C ARG A 76 14.77 24.58 13.26
N THR A 77 14.47 23.37 13.71
CA THR A 77 14.40 22.99 15.14
C THR A 77 15.75 22.64 15.79
N ARG A 78 16.87 23.06 15.19
CA ARG A 78 18.23 22.84 15.75
C ARG A 78 18.33 23.33 17.21
N GLY A 79 18.36 22.40 18.16
CA GLY A 79 18.57 22.65 19.58
C GLY A 79 17.36 22.40 20.49
N ASP A 80 16.16 22.21 19.93
CA ASP A 80 14.98 21.78 20.68
C ASP A 80 14.75 20.28 20.50
N ARG A 81 15.08 19.51 21.53
CA ARG A 81 15.05 18.04 21.47
C ARG A 81 13.63 17.47 21.41
N GLU A 82 12.67 18.11 22.08
CA GLU A 82 11.30 17.62 22.14
C GLU A 82 10.57 17.92 20.83
N ALA A 83 10.71 19.15 20.33
CA ALA A 83 10.17 19.52 19.01
C ALA A 83 10.78 18.67 17.90
N PHE A 84 12.09 18.40 17.95
CA PHE A 84 12.75 17.53 16.98
C PHE A 84 12.24 16.08 17.05
N SER A 85 12.00 15.54 18.25
CA SER A 85 11.48 14.17 18.41
C SER A 85 10.10 14.03 17.76
N ASN A 86 9.17 14.93 18.08
CA ASN A 86 7.82 14.89 17.54
C ASN A 86 7.81 15.02 16.01
N LEU A 87 8.58 15.97 15.47
CA LEU A 87 8.71 16.15 14.01
C LEU A 87 9.41 14.97 13.33
N SER A 88 10.31 14.27 14.03
CA SER A 88 10.97 13.08 13.49
C SER A 88 10.02 11.88 13.42
N GLU A 89 9.10 11.74 14.38
CA GLU A 89 8.05 10.73 14.34
C GLU A 89 7.08 11.01 13.19
N GLU A 90 6.67 12.27 13.02
CA GLU A 90 5.80 12.69 11.93
C GLU A 90 6.47 12.48 10.55
N TYR A 91 7.76 12.83 10.43
CA TYR A 91 8.55 12.59 9.24
C TYR A 91 8.61 11.09 8.87
N GLN A 92 8.82 10.22 9.86
CA GLN A 92 8.85 8.77 9.64
C GLN A 92 7.47 8.22 9.24
N ALA A 93 6.40 8.75 9.84
CA ALA A 93 5.03 8.34 9.50
C ALA A 93 4.70 8.67 8.03
N LEU A 94 5.05 9.87 7.57
CA LEU A 94 4.81 10.29 6.18
C LEU A 94 5.63 9.49 5.15
N ILE A 95 6.86 9.07 5.51
CA ILE A 95 7.64 8.13 4.68
C ILE A 95 6.98 6.75 4.63
N ALA A 96 6.47 6.26 5.78
CA ALA A 96 5.78 4.98 5.83
C ALA A 96 4.49 5.00 5.00
N GLU A 97 3.71 6.08 5.07
CA GLU A 97 2.52 6.29 4.24
C GLU A 97 2.87 6.27 2.75
N ALA A 98 3.91 6.99 2.34
CA ALA A 98 4.37 6.98 0.94
C ALA A 98 4.80 5.57 0.46
N ALA A 99 5.46 4.80 1.34
CA ALA A 99 5.85 3.42 1.03
C ALA A 99 4.63 2.50 0.89
N GLU A 100 3.64 2.65 1.78
CA GLU A 100 2.37 1.91 1.72
C GLU A 100 1.60 2.22 0.44
N ASP A 101 1.58 3.49 0.02
CA ASP A 101 0.95 3.96 -1.21
C ASP A 101 1.54 3.32 -2.47
N ILE A 102 2.88 3.23 -2.54
CA ILE A 102 3.57 2.53 -3.63
C ILE A 102 3.27 1.04 -3.56
N ALA A 103 3.43 0.45 -2.37
CA ALA A 103 3.25 -0.98 -2.15
C ALA A 103 1.84 -1.45 -2.51
N PHE A 104 0.81 -0.67 -2.18
CA PHE A 104 -0.58 -0.97 -2.50
C PHE A 104 -0.83 -1.01 -4.02
N LYS A 105 -0.27 -0.04 -4.75
CA LYS A 105 -0.37 -0.01 -6.22
C LYS A 105 0.29 -1.25 -6.83
N LEU A 106 1.50 -1.58 -6.38
CA LEU A 106 2.24 -2.74 -6.87
C LEU A 106 1.54 -4.07 -6.54
N ALA A 107 1.04 -4.21 -5.31
CA ALA A 107 0.27 -5.37 -4.87
C ALA A 107 -1.00 -5.56 -5.72
N THR A 108 -1.72 -4.47 -5.99
CA THR A 108 -2.92 -4.49 -6.84
C THR A 108 -2.58 -4.95 -8.25
N THR A 109 -1.55 -4.36 -8.89
CA THR A 109 -1.09 -4.77 -10.23
C THR A 109 -0.71 -6.25 -10.28
N LEU A 110 0.05 -6.75 -9.29
CA LEU A 110 0.45 -8.16 -9.22
C LEU A 110 -0.75 -9.13 -9.14
N VAL A 111 -1.77 -8.75 -8.38
CA VAL A 111 -2.96 -9.60 -8.20
C VAL A 111 -3.84 -9.57 -9.45
N GLU A 112 -3.97 -8.42 -10.11
CA GLU A 112 -4.73 -8.26 -11.35
C GLU A 112 -4.09 -8.97 -12.55
N ASP A 113 -2.77 -8.86 -12.72
CA ASP A 113 -2.02 -9.54 -13.78
C ASP A 113 -2.16 -11.07 -13.67
N ARG A 114 -2.10 -11.60 -12.43
CA ARG A 114 -2.32 -13.03 -12.17
C ARG A 114 -3.73 -13.52 -12.49
N GLN A 115 -4.73 -12.63 -12.46
CA GLN A 115 -6.09 -12.97 -12.86
C GLN A 115 -6.22 -13.00 -14.40
N HIS A 116 -5.51 -12.13 -15.12
CA HIS A 116 -5.48 -12.13 -16.58
C HIS A 116 -4.77 -13.35 -17.16
N ASP A 117 -3.65 -13.80 -16.58
CA ASP A 117 -2.91 -14.99 -17.04
C ASP A 117 -3.68 -16.32 -16.84
N ARG A 118 -4.79 -16.30 -16.09
CA ARG A 118 -5.62 -17.49 -15.81
C ARG A 118 -6.88 -17.58 -16.70
N MET A 119 -7.13 -16.60 -17.57
CA MET A 119 -8.22 -16.62 -18.56
C MET A 119 -7.71 -17.01 -19.95
#